data_AF-A4F2L6-F1
#
_entry.id   AF-A4F2L6-F1
#
_cell.length_a   1.000
_cell.length_b   1.000
_cell.length_c   1.000
_cell.angle_alpha   90.00
_cell.angle_beta   90.00
_cell.angle_gamma   90.00
#
_symmetry.space_group_name_H-M   'P 1'
#
loop_
_entity.id
_entity.type
_entity.pdbx_description
1 polymer ?
#
loop_
_entity_poly.entity_id
_entity_poly.type
_entity_poly.pdbx_seq_one_letter_code
_entity_poly.pdbx_strand_id
1 'polypeptide(L)'
;EQGVALAILRGVLDFSRDPWPKVSDNAKSLVRHMLEADPKSRYTAQQVLQHPWLQNAKKAPNAALGDAVRARLKQFSAMNKLKKKALRIIAEHLSGEEIEGLRDMFQMMDTDNSGAITFEELKAGLQKIGSQLAESEVRLLMDAADVDGNGTLDYGEFVAASIHLQRMDNEEHLQKAFAHFDRNGSGYIDMDELRDALGDDLGPNDTDVIQDIMHEVDTDKDGQISYEEFASMMRT
;
A
#
# COMPACT_ATOMS: atom_id res chain seq x y z
N GLU A 1 -5.64 2.85 6.69
CA GLU A 1 -5.41 2.78 5.23
C GLU A 1 -6.73 2.78 4.51
N GLN A 2 -7.81 2.49 5.25
CA GLN A 2 -9.18 2.93 4.94
C GLN A 2 -9.33 4.43 4.66
N GLY A 3 -8.30 5.26 4.85
CA GLY A 3 -8.32 6.67 4.46
C GLY A 3 -7.91 6.90 3.01
N VAL A 4 -6.74 6.39 2.61
CA VAL A 4 -6.13 6.70 1.30
C VAL A 4 -6.70 5.83 0.18
N ALA A 5 -6.78 4.50 0.37
CA ALA A 5 -7.40 3.62 -0.62
C ALA A 5 -8.88 3.97 -0.83
N LEU A 6 -9.58 4.30 0.25
CA LEU A 6 -10.98 4.73 0.23
C LEU A 6 -11.14 6.16 -0.30
N ALA A 7 -10.14 7.04 -0.14
CA ALA A 7 -10.11 8.35 -0.81
C ALA A 7 -9.83 8.23 -2.31
N ILE A 8 -8.99 7.29 -2.73
CA ILE A 8 -8.74 6.95 -4.13
C ILE A 8 -10.03 6.36 -4.74
N LEU A 9 -10.71 5.45 -4.04
CA LEU A 9 -12.00 4.87 -4.44
C LEU A 9 -13.14 5.90 -4.46
N ARG A 10 -13.14 6.87 -3.54
CA ARG A 10 -14.14 7.96 -3.52
C ARG A 10 -13.89 8.99 -4.63
N GLY A 11 -12.66 9.09 -5.15
CA GLY A 11 -12.30 10.00 -6.25
C GLY A 11 -12.46 11.49 -5.92
N VAL A 12 -12.71 11.86 -4.66
CA VAL A 12 -12.96 13.26 -4.28
C VAL A 12 -11.63 13.96 -4.06
N LEU A 13 -11.20 14.73 -5.07
CA LEU A 13 -10.04 15.60 -4.97
C LEU A 13 -10.37 16.83 -4.13
N ASP A 14 -9.80 16.91 -2.93
CA ASP A 14 -9.94 18.08 -2.04
C ASP A 14 -8.90 19.16 -2.37
N PHE A 15 -9.33 20.19 -3.11
CA PHE A 15 -8.54 21.38 -3.42
C PHE A 15 -8.71 22.53 -2.42
N SER A 16 -9.42 22.31 -1.31
CA SER A 16 -9.69 23.35 -0.31
C SER A 16 -8.56 23.50 0.71
N ARG A 17 -7.80 22.44 0.95
CA ARG A 17 -6.70 22.41 1.94
C ARG A 17 -5.40 22.95 1.35
N ASP A 18 -4.60 23.61 2.19
CA ASP A 18 -3.24 24.03 1.82
C ASP A 18 -2.41 22.85 1.26
N PRO A 19 -1.63 23.07 0.17
CA PRO A 19 -1.33 24.36 -0.47
C PRO A 19 -2.28 24.75 -1.62
N TRP A 20 -3.32 23.95 -1.92
CA TRP A 20 -4.15 24.09 -3.12
C TRP A 20 -4.81 25.46 -3.32
N PRO A 21 -5.26 26.19 -2.28
CA PRO A 21 -5.74 27.56 -2.45
C PRO A 21 -4.74 28.51 -3.11
N LYS A 22 -3.42 28.24 -2.99
CA LYS A 22 -2.32 29.04 -3.58
C LYS A 22 -1.91 28.56 -4.97
N VAL A 23 -2.41 27.41 -5.41
CA VAL A 23 -2.12 26.81 -6.71
C VAL A 23 -3.09 27.35 -7.76
N SER A 24 -2.60 27.59 -8.99
CA SER A 24 -3.43 28.11 -10.07
C SER A 24 -4.54 27.14 -10.49
N ASP A 25 -5.68 27.66 -10.91
CA ASP A 25 -6.83 26.82 -11.30
C ASP A 25 -6.55 25.98 -12.54
N ASN A 26 -5.63 26.42 -13.40
CA ASN A 26 -5.13 25.61 -14.51
C ASN A 26 -4.37 24.36 -14.03
N ALA A 27 -3.58 24.45 -12.94
CA ALA A 27 -2.91 23.29 -12.37
C ALA A 27 -3.92 22.32 -11.75
N LYS A 28 -4.89 22.85 -10.98
CA LYS A 28 -5.98 22.06 -10.41
C LYS A 28 -6.79 21.35 -11.50
N SER A 29 -7.08 22.05 -12.60
CA SER A 29 -7.77 21.49 -13.76
C SER A 29 -7.02 20.30 -14.34
N LEU A 30 -5.70 20.42 -14.54
CA LEU A 30 -4.90 19.31 -15.06
C LEU A 30 -4.95 18.09 -14.13
N VAL A 31 -4.78 18.31 -12.83
CA VAL A 31 -4.80 17.24 -11.82
C VAL A 31 -6.15 16.53 -11.79
N ARG A 32 -7.28 17.25 -11.94
CA ARG A 32 -8.60 16.62 -12.07
C ARG A 32 -8.69 15.66 -13.25
N HIS A 33 -8.21 16.07 -14.43
CA HIS A 33 -8.29 15.24 -15.63
C HIS A 33 -7.30 14.05 -15.61
N MET A 34 -6.18 14.18 -14.87
CA MET A 34 -5.22 13.09 -14.69
C MET A 34 -5.68 12.07 -13.65
N LEU A 35 -6.41 12.51 -12.63
CA LEU A 35 -6.93 11.68 -11.55
C LEU A 35 -8.43 11.37 -11.72
N GLU A 36 -8.94 11.48 -12.96
CA GLU A 36 -10.31 11.12 -13.29
C GLU A 36 -10.55 9.63 -12.99
N ALA A 37 -11.65 9.33 -12.31
CA ALA A 37 -11.93 7.98 -11.82
C ALA A 37 -12.22 7.03 -12.99
N ASP A 38 -12.98 7.51 -13.99
CA ASP A 38 -13.25 6.76 -15.22
C ASP A 38 -12.02 6.75 -16.15
N PRO A 39 -11.41 5.59 -16.43
CA PRO A 39 -10.26 5.47 -17.31
C PRO A 39 -10.51 5.97 -18.74
N LYS A 40 -11.76 5.94 -19.23
CA LYS A 40 -12.11 6.40 -20.58
C LYS A 40 -12.17 7.91 -20.68
N SER A 41 -12.52 8.58 -19.59
CA SER A 41 -12.60 10.03 -19.48
C SER A 41 -11.28 10.66 -19.02
N ARG A 42 -10.39 9.86 -18.44
CA ARG A 42 -9.04 10.26 -18.02
C ARG A 42 -8.19 10.68 -19.22
N TYR A 43 -7.47 11.78 -19.08
CA TYR A 43 -6.59 12.24 -20.14
C TYR A 43 -5.46 11.26 -20.42
N THR A 44 -5.25 11.01 -21.70
CA THR A 44 -4.03 10.35 -22.18
C THR A 44 -2.81 11.26 -21.98
N ALA A 45 -1.62 10.67 -21.93
CA ALA A 45 -0.37 11.43 -21.82
C ALA A 45 -0.21 12.51 -22.92
N GLN A 46 -0.70 12.24 -24.13
CA GLN A 46 -0.69 13.21 -25.23
C GLN A 46 -1.65 14.38 -24.98
N GLN A 47 -2.83 14.13 -24.42
CA GLN A 47 -3.79 15.18 -24.05
C GLN A 47 -3.29 16.01 -22.86
N VAL A 48 -2.62 15.39 -21.89
CA VAL A 48 -1.93 16.07 -20.78
C VAL A 48 -0.90 17.06 -21.32
N LEU A 49 -0.04 16.63 -22.26
CA LEU A 49 0.98 17.50 -22.86
C LEU A 49 0.41 18.73 -23.58
N GLN A 50 -0.80 18.62 -24.13
CA GLN A 50 -1.49 19.73 -24.81
C GLN A 50 -2.25 20.65 -23.84
N HIS A 51 -2.32 20.31 -22.55
CA HIS A 51 -3.10 21.09 -21.59
C HIS A 51 -2.49 22.49 -21.39
N PRO A 52 -3.31 23.56 -21.29
CA PRO A 52 -2.86 24.95 -21.16
C PRO A 52 -1.89 25.22 -20.00
N TRP A 53 -1.94 24.41 -18.94
CA TRP A 53 -0.98 24.51 -17.82
C TRP A 53 0.45 24.12 -18.23
N LEU A 54 0.60 23.02 -18.99
CA LEU A 54 1.90 22.55 -19.49
C LEU A 54 2.40 23.41 -20.65
N GLN A 55 1.50 23.81 -21.56
CA GLN A 55 1.82 24.68 -22.70
C GLN A 55 2.24 26.10 -22.26
N ASN A 56 1.70 26.60 -21.15
CA ASN A 56 2.02 27.93 -20.61
C ASN A 56 2.85 27.87 -19.32
N ALA A 57 3.77 26.91 -19.22
CA ALA A 57 4.65 26.76 -18.04
C ALA A 57 5.41 28.05 -17.67
N LYS A 58 5.63 28.96 -18.62
CA LYS A 58 6.28 30.27 -18.40
C LYS A 58 5.41 31.32 -17.66
N LYS A 59 4.10 31.09 -17.51
CA LYS A 59 3.15 32.00 -16.82
C LYS A 59 2.73 31.50 -15.43
N ALA A 60 3.02 30.24 -15.08
CA ALA A 60 2.68 29.71 -13.77
C ALA A 60 3.69 30.22 -12.73
N PRO A 61 3.26 30.79 -11.60
CA PRO A 61 4.18 31.17 -10.54
C PRO A 61 4.84 29.90 -9.96
N ASN A 62 6.17 29.89 -9.89
CA ASN A 62 6.93 28.88 -9.17
C ASN A 62 6.70 29.06 -7.67
N ALA A 63 5.56 28.57 -7.19
CA ALA A 63 5.32 28.43 -5.76
C ALA A 63 6.24 27.31 -5.27
N ALA A 64 7.15 27.63 -4.35
CA ALA A 64 7.91 26.61 -3.65
C ALA A 64 6.92 25.63 -3.00
N LEU A 65 7.13 24.32 -3.21
CA LEU A 65 6.46 23.27 -2.46
C LEU A 65 6.78 23.52 -0.99
N GLY A 66 5.88 24.22 -0.29
CA GLY A 66 6.14 24.70 1.07
C GLY A 66 6.49 23.56 2.02
N ASP A 67 7.02 23.90 3.20
CA ASP A 67 7.55 22.93 4.16
C ASP A 67 6.57 21.80 4.51
N ALA A 68 5.25 22.09 4.48
CA ALA A 68 4.20 21.11 4.68
C ALA A 68 4.15 19.99 3.62
N VAL A 69 4.45 20.28 2.35
CA VAL A 69 4.48 19.28 1.28
C VAL A 69 5.76 18.44 1.35
N ARG A 70 6.89 19.06 1.72
CA ARG A 70 8.13 18.34 2.02
C ARG A 70 7.98 17.41 3.20
N ALA A 71 7.34 17.86 4.28
CA ALA A 71 7.06 17.04 5.45
C ALA A 71 6.18 15.84 5.08
N ARG A 72 5.10 16.04 4.30
CA ARG A 72 4.24 14.94 3.84
C ARG A 72 4.94 13.95 2.90
N LEU A 73 5.83 14.43 2.03
CA LEU A 73 6.63 13.56 1.16
C LEU A 73 7.68 12.77 1.95
N LYS A 74 8.29 13.38 2.97
CA LYS A 74 9.18 12.69 3.92
C LYS A 74 8.44 11.61 4.69
N GLN A 75 7.30 11.98 5.30
CA GLN A 75 6.39 11.09 6.00
C GLN A 75 6.00 9.87 5.15
N PHE A 76 5.53 10.11 3.93
CA PHE A 76 5.16 9.04 3.01
C PHE A 76 6.36 8.15 2.62
N SER A 77 7.56 8.73 2.46
CA SER A 77 8.77 7.96 2.17
C SER A 77 9.24 7.12 3.35
N ALA A 78 9.09 7.60 4.59
CA ALA A 78 9.50 6.92 5.81
C ALA A 78 8.56 5.75 6.14
N MET A 79 7.26 5.99 6.16
CA MET A 79 6.23 4.96 6.38
C MET A 79 6.32 3.81 5.38
N ASN A 80 6.62 4.13 4.10
CA ASN A 80 6.81 3.12 3.06
C ASN A 80 7.99 2.19 3.33
N LYS A 81 9.02 2.62 4.05
CA LYS A 81 10.21 1.78 4.33
C LYS A 81 9.93 0.76 5.42
N LEU A 82 9.37 1.20 6.55
CA LEU A 82 8.99 0.29 7.64
C LEU A 82 7.95 -0.73 7.18
N LYS A 83 6.90 -0.27 6.46
CA LYS A 83 5.91 -1.16 5.87
C LYS A 83 6.50 -2.15 4.89
N LYS A 84 7.38 -1.72 3.98
CA LYS A 84 8.03 -2.63 3.03
C LYS A 84 8.91 -3.67 3.73
N LYS A 85 9.60 -3.29 4.80
CA LYS A 85 10.40 -4.26 5.58
C LYS A 85 9.50 -5.24 6.32
N ALA A 86 8.47 -4.77 7.02
CA ALA A 86 7.50 -5.62 7.70
C ALA A 86 6.81 -6.59 6.73
N LEU A 87 6.37 -6.11 5.56
CA LEU A 87 5.77 -6.95 4.52
C LEU A 87 6.73 -8.00 3.97
N ARG A 88 8.00 -7.66 3.80
CA ARG A 88 9.02 -8.62 3.38
C ARG A 88 9.32 -9.65 4.46
N ILE A 89 9.40 -9.25 5.72
CA ILE A 89 9.57 -10.18 6.84
C ILE A 89 8.38 -11.13 6.91
N ILE A 90 7.14 -10.62 6.76
CA ILE A 90 5.93 -11.46 6.66
C ILE A 90 6.06 -12.42 5.47
N ALA A 91 6.46 -11.93 4.29
CA ALA A 91 6.64 -12.76 3.10
C ALA A 91 7.76 -13.81 3.24
N GLU A 92 8.82 -13.51 3.99
CA GLU A 92 9.95 -14.40 4.28
C GLU A 92 9.65 -15.40 5.41
N HIS A 93 8.73 -15.07 6.31
CA HIS A 93 8.27 -15.92 7.42
C HIS A 93 6.97 -16.67 7.12
N LEU A 94 6.38 -16.50 5.92
CA LEU A 94 5.44 -17.47 5.37
C LEU A 94 6.18 -18.80 5.29
N SER A 95 5.73 -19.77 6.08
CA SER A 95 6.40 -21.07 6.13
C SER A 95 6.26 -21.80 4.78
N GLY A 96 7.17 -22.71 4.47
CA GLY A 96 7.02 -23.60 3.30
C GLY A 96 5.68 -24.36 3.31
N GLU A 97 5.08 -24.58 4.49
CA GLU A 97 3.75 -25.16 4.67
C GLU A 97 2.61 -24.19 4.30
N GLU A 98 2.77 -22.89 4.50
CA GLU A 98 1.80 -21.88 4.02
C GLU A 98 1.91 -21.67 2.51
N ILE A 99 3.11 -21.82 1.92
CA ILE A 99 3.29 -21.86 0.46
C ILE A 99 2.68 -23.13 -0.14
N GLU A 100 2.82 -24.29 0.51
CA GLU A 100 2.09 -25.51 0.14
C GLU A 100 0.57 -25.33 0.31
N GLY A 101 0.11 -24.67 1.36
CA GLY A 101 -1.30 -24.31 1.56
C GLY A 101 -1.84 -23.37 0.47
N LEU A 102 -1.04 -22.40 0.01
CA LEU A 102 -1.39 -21.53 -1.12
C LEU A 102 -1.44 -22.31 -2.43
N ARG A 103 -0.56 -23.28 -2.61
CA ARG A 103 -0.58 -24.20 -3.75
C ARG A 103 -1.79 -25.12 -3.74
N ASP A 104 -2.15 -25.66 -2.59
CA ASP A 104 -3.35 -26.49 -2.42
C ASP A 104 -4.63 -25.66 -2.58
N MET A 105 -4.65 -24.42 -2.08
CA MET A 105 -5.73 -23.46 -2.31
C MET A 105 -5.84 -23.09 -3.80
N PHE A 106 -4.71 -22.87 -4.47
CA PHE A 106 -4.69 -22.59 -5.90
C PHE A 106 -5.26 -23.77 -6.68
N GLN A 107 -4.83 -25.00 -6.39
CA GLN A 107 -5.37 -26.22 -7.01
C GLN A 107 -6.84 -26.47 -6.66
N MET A 108 -7.29 -26.07 -5.47
CA MET A 108 -8.70 -26.18 -5.08
C MET A 108 -9.59 -25.19 -5.86
N MET A 109 -9.05 -24.01 -6.19
CA MET A 109 -9.74 -22.96 -6.94
C MET A 109 -9.69 -23.19 -8.45
N ASP A 110 -8.54 -23.60 -8.98
CA ASP A 110 -8.32 -23.98 -10.38
C ASP A 110 -9.00 -25.33 -10.69
N THR A 111 -10.33 -25.29 -10.79
CA THR A 111 -11.15 -26.49 -10.93
C THR A 111 -10.99 -27.16 -12.28
N ASP A 112 -10.59 -26.41 -13.30
CA ASP A 112 -10.32 -26.90 -14.64
C ASP A 112 -8.84 -27.27 -14.89
N ASN A 113 -7.95 -27.05 -13.91
CA ASN A 113 -6.49 -27.25 -13.99
C ASN A 113 -5.88 -26.50 -15.19
N SER A 114 -6.42 -25.33 -15.52
CA SER A 114 -5.90 -24.47 -16.59
C SER A 114 -4.57 -23.81 -16.20
N GLY A 115 -4.21 -23.83 -14.92
CA GLY A 115 -3.03 -23.15 -14.39
C GLY A 115 -3.23 -21.66 -14.17
N ALA A 116 -4.47 -21.18 -14.25
CA ALA A 116 -4.86 -19.80 -13.98
C ALA A 116 -6.25 -19.76 -13.34
N ILE A 117 -6.45 -18.93 -12.32
CA ILE A 117 -7.74 -18.82 -11.64
C ILE A 117 -8.58 -17.76 -12.32
N THR A 118 -9.77 -18.13 -12.78
CA THR A 118 -10.74 -17.18 -13.32
C THR A 118 -11.50 -16.45 -12.21
N PHE A 119 -12.16 -15.34 -12.55
CA PHE A 119 -13.02 -14.60 -11.60
C PHE A 119 -14.09 -15.49 -10.93
N GLU A 120 -14.72 -16.39 -11.69
CA GLU A 120 -15.75 -17.29 -11.16
C GLU A 120 -15.16 -18.34 -10.22
N GLU A 121 -13.96 -18.85 -10.52
CA GLU A 121 -13.22 -19.79 -9.69
C GLU A 121 -12.70 -19.15 -8.40
N LEU A 122 -12.20 -17.93 -8.48
CA LEU A 122 -11.81 -17.13 -7.32
C LEU A 122 -13.01 -16.89 -6.40
N LYS A 123 -14.16 -16.50 -6.97
CA LYS A 123 -15.42 -16.28 -6.23
C LYS A 123 -15.90 -17.55 -5.54
N ALA A 124 -15.95 -18.67 -6.27
CA ALA A 124 -16.37 -19.96 -5.73
C ALA A 124 -15.39 -20.49 -4.67
N GLY A 125 -14.10 -20.27 -4.88
CA GLY A 125 -13.00 -20.60 -3.97
C GLY A 125 -13.11 -19.88 -2.63
N LEU A 126 -13.23 -18.56 -2.67
CA LEU A 126 -13.36 -17.72 -1.48
C LEU A 126 -14.62 -18.04 -0.67
N GLN A 127 -15.74 -18.36 -1.35
CA GLN A 127 -16.96 -18.82 -0.68
C GLN A 127 -16.79 -20.18 0.02
N LYS A 128 -16.03 -21.12 -0.58
CA LYS A 128 -15.75 -22.43 0.03
C LYS A 128 -14.83 -22.33 1.25
N ILE A 129 -13.93 -21.35 1.27
CA ILE A 129 -12.99 -21.09 2.38
C ILE A 129 -13.69 -20.35 3.54
N GLY A 130 -14.96 -19.98 3.38
CA GLY A 130 -15.77 -19.35 4.42
C GLY A 130 -15.71 -17.82 4.43
N SER A 131 -15.06 -17.22 3.43
CA SER A 131 -15.02 -15.77 3.26
C SER A 131 -16.29 -15.28 2.53
N GLN A 132 -17.00 -14.33 3.12
CA GLN A 132 -18.21 -13.73 2.54
C GLN A 132 -17.90 -12.41 1.83
N LEU A 133 -16.90 -12.42 0.95
CA LEU A 133 -16.60 -11.25 0.13
C LEU A 133 -17.72 -10.99 -0.89
N ALA A 134 -18.10 -9.73 -1.04
CA ALA A 134 -19.04 -9.33 -2.07
C ALA A 134 -18.41 -9.48 -3.46
N GLU A 135 -19.24 -9.71 -4.48
CA GLU A 135 -18.77 -9.88 -5.86
C GLU A 135 -17.92 -8.68 -6.34
N SER A 136 -18.26 -7.47 -5.88
CA SER A 136 -17.49 -6.26 -6.14
C SER A 136 -16.08 -6.29 -5.53
N GLU A 137 -15.91 -6.93 -4.37
CA GLU A 137 -14.62 -7.02 -3.68
C GLU A 137 -13.73 -8.07 -4.33
N VAL A 138 -14.30 -9.21 -4.71
CA VAL A 138 -13.59 -10.22 -5.52
C VAL A 138 -13.10 -9.62 -6.83
N ARG A 139 -13.89 -8.74 -7.45
CA ARG A 139 -13.52 -8.09 -8.71
C ARG A 139 -12.41 -7.07 -8.54
N LEU A 140 -12.42 -6.32 -7.45
CA LEU A 140 -11.33 -5.41 -7.11
C LEU A 140 -10.03 -6.15 -6.80
N LEU A 141 -10.11 -7.32 -6.15
CA LEU A 141 -8.95 -8.16 -5.89
C LEU A 141 -8.37 -8.72 -7.19
N MET A 142 -9.25 -9.16 -8.10
CA MET A 142 -8.86 -9.60 -9.43
C MET A 142 -8.13 -8.49 -10.18
N ASP A 143 -8.74 -7.30 -10.29
CA ASP A 143 -8.18 -6.17 -11.02
C ASP A 143 -6.87 -5.64 -10.40
N ALA A 144 -6.66 -5.85 -9.10
CA ALA A 144 -5.45 -5.43 -8.40
C ALA A 144 -4.29 -6.44 -8.50
N ALA A 145 -4.60 -7.72 -8.70
CA ALA A 145 -3.64 -8.81 -8.74
C ALA A 145 -3.28 -9.26 -10.16
N ASP A 146 -4.18 -9.07 -11.13
CA ASP A 146 -3.98 -9.32 -12.56
C ASP A 146 -3.06 -8.23 -13.13
N VAL A 147 -1.75 -8.48 -13.06
CA VAL A 147 -0.71 -7.50 -13.45
C VAL A 147 -0.58 -7.45 -14.96
N ASP A 148 -0.79 -8.58 -15.63
CA ASP A 148 -0.70 -8.68 -17.09
C ASP A 148 -2.00 -8.30 -17.82
N GLY A 149 -3.11 -8.19 -17.10
CA GLY A 149 -4.42 -7.76 -17.58
C GLY A 149 -5.13 -8.82 -18.43
N ASN A 150 -4.79 -10.10 -18.25
CA ASN A 150 -5.34 -11.20 -19.04
C ASN A 150 -6.73 -11.67 -18.55
N GLY A 151 -7.22 -11.14 -17.41
CA GLY A 151 -8.50 -11.46 -16.81
C GLY A 151 -8.52 -12.77 -16.01
N THR A 152 -7.36 -13.34 -15.71
CA THR A 152 -7.12 -14.54 -14.90
C THR A 152 -5.94 -14.29 -13.94
N LEU A 153 -5.82 -15.05 -12.86
CA LEU A 153 -4.68 -14.96 -11.95
C LEU A 153 -3.80 -16.18 -12.13
N ASP A 154 -2.57 -15.98 -12.62
CA ASP A 154 -1.58 -17.05 -12.59
C ASP A 154 -1.14 -17.37 -11.15
N TYR A 155 -0.35 -18.43 -10.97
CA TYR A 155 0.11 -18.82 -9.63
C TYR A 155 0.90 -17.72 -8.90
N GLY A 156 1.73 -16.96 -9.62
CA GLY A 156 2.50 -15.86 -9.04
C GLY A 156 1.61 -14.68 -8.63
N GLU A 157 0.65 -14.33 -9.48
CA GLU A 157 -0.35 -13.29 -9.23
C GLU A 157 -1.30 -13.68 -8.11
N PHE A 158 -1.73 -14.94 -8.05
CA PHE A 158 -2.55 -15.46 -6.95
C PHE A 158 -1.79 -15.47 -5.62
N VAL A 159 -0.51 -15.83 -5.59
CA VAL A 159 0.31 -15.75 -4.37
C VAL A 159 0.45 -14.30 -3.94
N ALA A 160 0.74 -13.37 -4.86
CA ALA A 160 0.81 -11.95 -4.56
C ALA A 160 -0.53 -11.40 -4.03
N ALA A 161 -1.65 -11.80 -4.64
CA ALA A 161 -3.01 -11.48 -4.22
C ALA A 161 -3.35 -12.07 -2.84
N SER A 162 -2.94 -13.30 -2.59
CA SER A 162 -3.22 -14.04 -1.36
C SER A 162 -2.43 -13.48 -0.20
N ILE A 163 -1.16 -13.09 -0.43
CA ILE A 163 -0.40 -12.28 0.51
C ILE A 163 -1.15 -10.97 0.77
N HIS A 164 -1.65 -10.32 -0.28
CA HIS A 164 -2.41 -9.07 -0.15
C HIS A 164 -3.73 -9.23 0.64
N LEU A 165 -4.41 -10.36 0.49
CA LEU A 165 -5.62 -10.73 1.20
C LEU A 165 -5.33 -11.09 2.66
N GLN A 166 -4.24 -11.82 2.91
CA GLN A 166 -3.76 -12.12 4.27
C GLN A 166 -3.30 -10.86 5.03
N ARG A 167 -2.99 -9.75 4.33
CA ARG A 167 -2.75 -8.42 4.96
C ARG A 167 -3.95 -7.89 5.73
N MET A 168 -5.18 -8.36 5.48
CA MET A 168 -6.39 -7.72 6.00
C MET A 168 -6.89 -8.31 7.33
N ASP A 169 -6.58 -9.58 7.65
CA ASP A 169 -7.21 -10.25 8.82
C ASP A 169 -6.30 -11.17 9.65
N ASN A 170 -5.03 -11.41 9.28
CA ASN A 170 -4.23 -12.41 10.01
C ASN A 170 -3.37 -11.80 11.12
N GLU A 171 -3.95 -11.71 12.31
CA GLU A 171 -3.31 -11.20 13.54
C GLU A 171 -2.00 -11.93 13.88
N GLU A 172 -1.93 -13.22 13.53
CA GLU A 172 -0.75 -14.08 13.72
C GLU A 172 0.47 -13.61 12.88
N HIS A 173 0.25 -13.15 11.65
CA HIS A 173 1.33 -12.65 10.79
C HIS A 173 1.84 -11.29 11.24
N LEU A 174 0.96 -10.41 11.70
CA LEU A 174 1.36 -9.15 12.31
C LEU A 174 2.17 -9.38 13.58
N GLN A 175 1.80 -10.37 14.39
CA GLN A 175 2.50 -10.72 15.61
C GLN A 175 3.89 -11.32 15.34
N LYS A 176 4.02 -12.18 14.31
CA LYS A 176 5.32 -12.70 13.86
C LYS A 176 6.23 -11.59 13.31
N ALA A 177 5.67 -10.68 12.52
CA ALA A 177 6.41 -9.52 12.04
C ALA A 177 6.90 -8.65 13.21
N PHE A 178 6.02 -8.35 14.16
CA PHE A 178 6.35 -7.56 15.34
C PHE A 178 7.44 -8.23 16.18
N ALA A 179 7.33 -9.53 16.44
CA ALA A 179 8.34 -10.31 17.18
C ALA A 179 9.70 -10.39 16.48
N HIS A 180 9.75 -10.18 15.16
CA HIS A 180 11.02 -10.07 14.43
C HIS A 180 11.69 -8.70 14.66
N PHE A 181 10.90 -7.63 14.86
CA PHE A 181 11.42 -6.31 15.21
C PHE A 181 11.77 -6.24 16.71
N ASP A 182 10.91 -6.73 17.60
CA ASP A 182 11.12 -6.83 19.06
C ASP A 182 12.04 -8.01 19.40
N ARG A 183 13.34 -7.79 19.27
CA ARG A 183 14.37 -8.84 19.42
C ARG A 183 14.57 -9.24 20.87
N ASN A 184 14.36 -8.30 21.80
CA ASN A 184 14.51 -8.51 23.22
C ASN A 184 13.24 -9.12 23.87
N GLY A 185 12.12 -9.16 23.16
CA GLY A 185 10.85 -9.73 23.61
C GLY A 185 10.17 -8.90 24.69
N SER A 186 10.41 -7.59 24.70
CA SER A 186 9.86 -6.66 25.68
C SER A 186 8.38 -6.35 25.47
N GLY A 187 7.84 -6.68 24.28
CA GLY A 187 6.52 -6.28 23.82
C GLY A 187 6.49 -4.90 23.15
N TYR A 188 7.65 -4.27 22.98
CA TYR A 188 7.82 -2.95 22.38
C TYR A 188 9.04 -2.97 21.45
N ILE A 189 8.99 -2.22 20.35
CA ILE A 189 10.13 -2.04 19.44
C ILE A 189 10.82 -0.73 19.80
N ASP A 190 12.06 -0.80 20.27
CA ASP A 190 12.84 0.39 20.60
C ASP A 190 13.58 0.99 19.37
N MET A 191 14.18 2.18 19.54
CA MET A 191 14.91 2.84 18.46
C MET A 191 16.11 2.04 17.93
N ASP A 192 16.80 1.30 18.80
CA ASP A 192 17.97 0.52 18.42
C ASP A 192 17.56 -0.76 17.68
N GLU A 193 16.47 -1.40 18.08
CA GLU A 193 15.85 -2.54 17.39
C GLU A 193 15.29 -2.15 16.03
N LEU A 194 14.60 -1.01 15.95
CA LEU A 194 14.14 -0.45 14.68
C LEU A 194 15.31 -0.10 13.74
N ARG A 195 16.40 0.43 14.30
CA ARG A 195 17.63 0.72 13.54
C ARG A 195 18.25 -0.55 12.99
N ASP A 196 18.43 -1.55 13.83
CA ASP A 196 19.08 -2.80 13.44
C ASP A 196 18.22 -3.56 12.42
N ALA A 197 16.89 -3.56 12.58
CA ALA A 197 15.98 -4.20 11.64
C ALA A 197 15.92 -3.50 10.28
N LEU A 198 16.03 -2.17 10.22
CA LEU A 198 16.03 -1.40 8.97
C LEU A 198 17.43 -1.20 8.38
N GLY A 199 18.49 -1.44 9.15
CA GLY A 199 19.89 -1.18 8.80
C GLY A 199 20.38 -1.95 7.57
N ASP A 200 19.80 -3.12 7.28
CA ASP A 200 20.14 -3.90 6.08
C ASP A 200 19.68 -3.25 4.76
N ASP A 201 18.67 -2.37 4.80
CA ASP A 201 18.13 -1.68 3.62
C ASP A 201 18.47 -0.19 3.57
N LEU A 202 19.18 0.29 4.58
CA LEU A 202 19.45 1.70 4.83
C LEU A 202 20.96 1.95 4.86
N GLY A 203 21.38 3.08 4.30
CA GLY A 203 22.77 3.47 4.28
C GLY A 203 23.26 3.95 5.66
N PRO A 204 24.56 4.21 5.83
CA PRO A 204 25.17 4.58 7.12
C PRO A 204 24.70 5.94 7.72
N ASN A 205 23.68 6.61 7.17
CA ASN A 205 23.26 7.96 7.53
C ASN A 205 21.75 8.09 7.85
N ASP A 206 21.07 7.00 8.18
CA ASP A 206 19.61 6.94 8.28
C ASP A 206 19.04 7.16 9.71
N THR A 207 19.81 7.73 10.63
CA THR A 207 19.33 8.06 11.99
C THR A 207 18.14 9.01 11.96
N ASP A 208 18.17 10.00 11.06
CA ASP A 208 17.05 10.94 10.84
C ASP A 208 15.80 10.22 10.34
N VAL A 209 15.95 9.19 9.52
CA VAL A 209 14.82 8.41 8.97
C VAL A 209 14.20 7.54 10.04
N ILE A 210 15.00 6.94 10.91
CA ILE A 210 14.49 6.13 12.03
C ILE A 210 13.77 7.01 13.05
N GLN A 211 14.30 8.21 13.31
CA GLN A 211 13.64 9.19 14.17
C GLN A 211 12.32 9.69 13.56
N ASP A 212 12.29 9.92 12.25
CA ASP A 212 11.07 10.27 11.51
C ASP A 212 10.03 9.14 11.58
N ILE A 213 10.44 7.87 11.42
CA ILE A 213 9.55 6.70 11.57
C ILE A 213 9.00 6.61 13.00
N MET A 214 9.87 6.75 14.00
CA MET A 214 9.49 6.67 15.41
C MET A 214 8.43 7.72 15.73
N HIS A 215 8.69 9.00 15.42
CA HIS A 215 7.74 10.09 15.70
C HIS A 215 6.37 9.94 15.00
N GLU A 216 6.29 9.14 13.93
CA GLU A 216 5.05 8.93 13.19
C GLU A 216 4.23 7.72 13.66
N VAL A 217 4.89 6.70 14.20
CA VAL A 217 4.23 5.47 14.67
C VAL A 217 3.96 5.53 16.17
N ASP A 218 4.91 6.08 16.94
CA ASP A 218 4.82 6.34 18.37
C ASP A 218 3.81 7.47 18.63
N THR A 219 2.57 7.07 18.89
CA THR A 219 1.41 7.94 19.05
C THR A 219 1.32 8.46 20.48
N ASP A 220 1.72 7.65 21.46
CA ASP A 220 1.72 8.02 22.87
C ASP A 220 3.01 8.73 23.33
N LYS A 221 4.04 8.73 22.49
CA LYS A 221 5.34 9.40 22.66
C LYS A 221 6.16 8.83 23.79
N ASP A 222 6.04 7.53 24.06
CA ASP A 222 6.84 6.84 25.06
C ASP A 222 8.27 6.50 24.59
N GLY A 223 8.56 6.74 23.30
CA GLY A 223 9.84 6.48 22.67
C GLY A 223 10.04 5.02 22.25
N GLN A 224 8.96 4.24 22.18
CA GLN A 224 8.91 2.85 21.76
C GLN A 224 7.68 2.64 20.86
N ILE A 225 7.66 1.54 20.09
CA ILE A 225 6.50 1.20 19.27
C ILE A 225 5.82 -0.04 19.86
N SER A 226 4.61 0.15 20.39
CA SER A 226 3.78 -0.96 20.87
C SER A 226 3.22 -1.80 19.71
N TYR A 227 2.77 -3.02 20.01
CA TYR A 227 2.09 -3.87 19.02
C TYR A 227 0.86 -3.19 18.41
N GLU A 228 0.11 -2.45 19.23
CA GLU A 228 -1.11 -1.76 18.82
C GLU A 228 -0.80 -0.63 17.82
N GLU A 229 0.27 0.11 18.04
CA GLU A 229 0.76 1.15 17.13
C GLU A 229 1.32 0.56 15.85
N PHE A 230 2.08 -0.53 15.95
CA PHE A 230 2.59 -1.25 14.78
C PHE A 230 1.44 -1.84 13.93
N ALA A 231 0.47 -2.49 14.57
CA ALA A 231 -0.69 -3.06 13.90
C ALA A 231 -1.59 -1.96 13.32
N SER A 232 -1.77 -0.85 14.05
CA SER A 232 -2.45 0.34 13.54
C SER A 232 -1.73 0.82 12.29
N MET A 233 -0.41 1.01 12.31
CA MET A 233 0.40 1.42 11.16
C MET A 233 0.24 0.48 9.96
N MET A 234 0.22 -0.84 10.19
CA MET A 234 0.01 -1.83 9.12
C MET A 234 -1.41 -1.83 8.55
N ARG A 235 -2.40 -1.40 9.35
CA ARG A 235 -3.81 -1.21 8.95
C ARG A 235 -4.09 0.22 8.44
N THR A 236 -3.16 1.18 8.62
CA THR A 236 -3.28 2.65 8.38
C THR A 236 -2.77 3.09 7.04
#